data_AF-A0AAQ4DQB4-F1
#
_entry.id   AF-A0AAQ4DQB4-F1
#
_cell.length_a   1.000
_cell.length_b   1.000
_cell.length_c   1.000
_cell.angle_alpha   90.00
_cell.angle_beta   90.00
_cell.angle_gamma   90.00
#
_symmetry.space_group_name_H-M   'P 1'
#
loop_
_entity.id
_entity.type
_entity.pdbx_description
1 polymer ?
#
loop_
_entity_poly.entity_id
_entity_poly.type
_entity_poly.pdbx_seq_one_letter_code
_entity_poly.pdbx_strand_id
1 'polypeptide(L)'
;MYSYSSGSARFAQARPWDDLSLSLVCCRLSSTVSVRVAGELVLREAVDMAAVTDLSLEQSMGGYDVTGIIVLLGPSLEQLAGNVCAQLESREQYGVEPGRSFVAACSALRSEQGKLTGCVVRILSTSSQEAYSKLEELLQPLFPVIGGNPFSLKY
;
A
#
# COMPACT_ATOMS: atom_id res chain seq x y z
N MET A 1 -17.72 -6.90 -14.55
CA MET A 1 -16.69 -6.20 -15.35
C MET A 1 -16.06 -5.15 -14.45
N TYR A 2 -14.80 -5.33 -14.04
CA TYR A 2 -14.08 -4.38 -13.19
C TYR A 2 -13.40 -3.36 -14.11
N SER A 3 -13.62 -2.07 -13.89
CA SER A 3 -12.93 -1.00 -14.62
C SER A 3 -11.85 -0.42 -13.71
N TYR A 4 -10.59 -0.59 -14.09
CA TYR A 4 -9.43 -0.01 -13.41
C TYR A 4 -8.99 1.25 -14.16
N SER A 5 -8.98 2.40 -13.49
CA SER A 5 -8.37 3.62 -14.01
C SER A 5 -7.14 3.94 -13.17
N SER A 6 -5.93 3.73 -13.73
CA SER A 6 -4.69 4.19 -13.11
C SER A 6 -4.58 5.72 -13.24
N GLY A 7 -4.43 6.39 -12.10
CA GLY A 7 -4.08 7.81 -12.04
C GLY A 7 -2.61 8.02 -12.44
N SER A 8 -2.34 9.12 -13.14
CA SER A 8 -0.99 9.52 -13.53
C SER A 8 -0.13 9.85 -12.31
N ALA A 9 0.95 9.11 -12.08
CA ALA A 9 2.03 9.55 -11.20
C ALA A 9 2.88 10.58 -11.96
N ARG A 10 2.82 11.86 -11.57
CA ARG A 10 3.78 12.86 -12.06
C ARG A 10 5.04 12.75 -11.20
N PHE A 11 6.02 11.97 -11.66
CA PHE A 11 7.38 12.00 -11.11
C PHE A 11 8.08 13.26 -11.64
N ALA A 12 8.34 14.23 -10.77
CA ALA A 12 9.37 15.22 -11.05
C ALA A 12 10.73 14.50 -10.92
N GLN A 13 11.51 14.46 -12.01
CA GLN A 13 12.84 13.83 -12.03
C GLN A 13 13.74 14.46 -10.95
N ALA A 14 14.26 13.63 -10.05
CA ALA A 14 15.30 14.01 -9.11
C ALA A 14 16.63 14.24 -9.87
N ARG A 15 17.20 15.45 -9.73
CA ARG A 15 18.59 15.72 -10.13
C ARG A 15 19.54 15.28 -9.01
N PRO A 16 20.78 14.88 -9.33
CA PRO A 16 21.79 14.50 -8.34
C PRO A 16 22.11 15.66 -7.39
N TRP A 17 22.32 15.31 -6.12
CA TRP A 17 22.35 16.17 -4.93
C TRP A 17 23.66 16.94 -4.73
N ASP A 18 24.21 17.55 -5.79
CA ASP A 18 25.43 18.35 -5.69
C ASP A 18 25.27 19.66 -6.47
N ASP A 19 24.40 20.58 -6.01
CA ASP A 19 24.71 22.01 -6.07
C ASP A 19 23.72 22.90 -5.27
N LEU A 20 24.30 23.60 -4.30
CA LEU A 20 24.00 24.90 -3.71
C LEU A 20 22.59 25.53 -3.75
N SER A 21 22.11 25.82 -2.54
CA SER A 21 21.35 27.01 -2.11
C SER A 21 19.90 27.19 -2.60
N LEU A 22 18.98 27.16 -1.61
CA LEU A 22 17.63 27.74 -1.67
C LEU A 22 16.68 27.21 -2.77
N SER A 23 16.62 25.88 -2.93
CA SER A 23 15.41 25.26 -3.46
C SER A 23 14.84 24.33 -2.40
N LEU A 24 13.80 24.78 -1.71
CA LEU A 24 12.84 23.89 -1.04
C LEU A 24 12.32 22.95 -2.12
N VAL A 25 12.96 21.79 -2.26
CA VAL A 25 12.47 20.72 -3.12
C VAL A 25 11.21 20.22 -2.44
N CYS A 26 10.07 20.79 -2.85
CA CYS A 26 8.77 20.39 -2.39
C CYS A 26 8.46 19.02 -3.03
N CYS A 27 9.01 17.96 -2.43
CA CYS A 27 8.64 16.60 -2.78
C CYS A 27 7.20 16.39 -2.32
N ARG A 28 6.27 16.35 -3.28
CA ARG A 28 4.87 16.01 -3.06
C ARG A 28 4.53 14.75 -3.84
N LEU A 29 4.07 13.73 -3.13
CA LEU A 29 3.44 12.55 -3.69
C LEU A 29 1.93 12.67 -3.50
N SER A 30 1.20 12.84 -4.59
CA SER A 30 -0.26 12.75 -4.58
C SER A 30 -0.72 11.62 -5.49
N SER A 31 -1.48 10.68 -4.94
CA SER A 31 -2.03 9.53 -5.65
C SER A 31 -3.48 9.35 -5.24
N THR A 32 -4.36 9.02 -6.19
CA THR A 32 -5.74 8.66 -5.90
C THR A 32 -6.09 7.41 -6.68
N VAL A 33 -6.53 6.38 -5.95
CA VAL A 33 -7.03 5.12 -6.49
C VAL A 33 -8.54 5.11 -6.28
N SER A 34 -9.28 4.85 -7.36
CA SER A 34 -10.73 4.71 -7.31
C SER A 34 -11.12 3.40 -7.95
N VAL A 35 -11.88 2.58 -7.23
CA VAL A 35 -12.36 1.29 -7.71
C VAL A 35 -13.86 1.38 -7.90
N ARG A 36 -14.32 1.02 -9.10
CA ARG A 36 -15.74 0.98 -9.45
C ARG A 36 -16.17 -0.43 -9.82
N VAL A 37 -17.30 -0.88 -9.29
CA VAL A 37 -17.92 -2.18 -9.60
C VAL A 37 -19.33 -1.91 -10.13
N ALA A 38 -19.61 -2.37 -11.34
CA ALA A 38 -20.90 -2.11 -12.02
C ALA A 38 -21.28 -0.62 -12.11
N GLY A 39 -20.28 0.27 -12.25
CA GLY A 39 -20.47 1.74 -12.33
C GLY A 39 -20.41 2.47 -10.98
N GLU A 40 -20.69 1.76 -9.90
CA GLU A 40 -20.72 2.30 -8.53
C GLU A 40 -19.32 2.41 -7.93
N LEU A 41 -19.04 3.53 -7.24
CA LEU A 41 -17.78 3.75 -6.54
C LEU A 41 -17.77 2.94 -5.23
N VAL A 42 -16.94 1.91 -5.18
CA VAL A 42 -16.84 1.02 -4.01
C VAL A 42 -15.66 1.34 -3.11
N LEU A 43 -14.62 1.97 -3.66
CA LEU A 43 -13.44 2.39 -2.90
C LEU A 43 -12.85 3.65 -3.52
N ARG A 44 -12.45 4.59 -2.66
CA ARG A 44 -11.59 5.70 -3.02
C ARG A 44 -10.50 5.86 -1.97
N GLU A 45 -9.27 5.61 -2.37
CA GLU A 45 -8.08 5.82 -1.56
C GLU A 45 -7.31 7.00 -2.12
N ALA A 46 -6.98 7.96 -1.26
CA ALA A 46 -6.18 9.13 -1.63
C ALA A 46 -4.98 9.21 -0.69
N VAL A 47 -3.80 9.32 -1.29
CA VAL A 47 -2.53 9.58 -0.60
C VAL A 47 -2.09 10.97 -1.02
N ASP A 48 -1.81 11.82 -0.05
CA ASP A 48 -1.17 13.10 -0.27
C ASP A 48 -0.09 13.26 0.79
N MET A 49 1.16 13.12 0.36
CA MET A 49 2.33 13.32 1.19
C MET A 49 3.10 14.50 0.61
N ALA A 50 3.33 15.51 1.43
CA ALA A 50 4.12 16.67 1.05
C ALA A 50 5.02 17.05 2.23
N ALA A 51 6.20 17.56 1.92
CA ALA A 51 6.94 18.32 2.92
C ALA A 51 6.11 19.57 3.30
N VAL A 52 5.92 19.77 4.60
CA VAL A 52 5.27 20.97 5.16
C VAL A 52 6.29 21.75 5.96
N THR A 53 5.98 23.00 6.31
CA THR A 53 6.88 23.83 7.13
C THR A 53 7.21 23.06 8.43
N ASP A 54 8.50 22.95 8.74
CA ASP A 54 9.06 22.25 9.90
C ASP A 54 8.91 20.71 9.93
N LEU A 55 8.42 20.07 8.86
CA LEU A 55 8.36 18.62 8.76
C LEU A 55 8.69 18.14 7.34
N SER A 56 9.89 17.58 7.20
CA SER A 56 10.30 16.96 5.94
C SER A 56 9.52 15.67 5.65
N LEU A 57 9.54 15.25 4.39
CA LEU A 57 8.92 13.99 3.98
C LEU A 57 9.61 12.79 4.66
N GLU A 58 10.94 12.82 4.77
CA GLU A 58 11.74 11.78 5.45
C GLU A 58 11.32 11.62 6.92
N GLN A 59 11.17 12.74 7.63
CA GLN A 59 10.67 12.75 9.01
C GLN A 59 9.22 12.24 9.10
N SER A 60 8.36 12.62 8.14
CA SER A 60 6.96 12.15 8.08
C SER A 60 6.86 10.65 7.82
N MET A 61 7.78 10.11 7.02
CA MET A 61 7.87 8.68 6.73
C MET A 61 8.53 7.89 7.86
N GLY A 62 9.08 8.54 8.90
CA GLY A 62 9.56 7.85 10.11
C GLY A 62 10.67 6.83 9.86
N GLY A 63 11.50 7.05 8.83
CA GLY A 63 12.61 6.15 8.47
C GLY A 63 12.23 4.99 7.51
N TYR A 64 11.02 5.02 6.94
CA TYR A 64 10.64 4.12 5.84
C TYR A 64 10.91 4.78 4.49
N ASP A 65 11.36 4.00 3.51
CA ASP A 65 11.65 4.47 2.15
C ASP A 65 10.55 4.08 1.14
N VAL A 66 9.69 3.13 1.52
CA VAL A 66 8.66 2.56 0.65
C VAL A 66 7.30 2.68 1.33
N THR A 67 6.31 3.15 0.58
CA THR A 67 4.89 3.05 0.94
C THR A 67 4.13 2.34 -0.17
N GLY A 68 3.12 1.55 0.21
CA GLY A 68 2.31 0.81 -0.74
C GLY A 68 0.88 0.66 -0.26
N ILE A 69 -0.03 0.52 -1.23
CA ILE A 69 -1.44 0.22 -0.99
C ILE A 69 -1.80 -1.00 -1.83
N ILE A 70 -2.42 -1.98 -1.18
CA ILE A 70 -3.02 -3.14 -1.84
C ILE A 70 -4.51 -3.11 -1.58
N VAL A 71 -5.27 -3.35 -2.64
CA VAL A 71 -6.72 -3.46 -2.58
C VAL A 71 -7.09 -4.86 -3.00
N LEU A 72 -7.63 -5.64 -2.08
CA LEU A 72 -8.27 -6.92 -2.36
C LEU A 72 -9.76 -6.69 -2.42
N LEU A 73 -10.38 -7.00 -3.55
CA LEU A 73 -11.82 -6.82 -3.74
C LEU A 73 -12.38 -7.93 -4.61
N GLY A 74 -13.42 -8.60 -4.12
CA GLY A 74 -14.17 -9.55 -4.92
C GLY A 74 -14.93 -10.57 -4.07
N PRO A 75 -16.02 -11.14 -4.61
CA PRO A 75 -16.87 -12.09 -3.88
C PRO A 75 -16.15 -13.39 -3.50
N SER A 76 -15.11 -13.78 -4.25
CA SER A 76 -14.30 -14.96 -3.96
C SER A 76 -13.10 -14.68 -3.05
N LEU A 77 -12.88 -13.42 -2.68
CA LEU A 77 -11.71 -12.99 -1.88
C LEU A 77 -12.05 -12.74 -0.42
N GLU A 78 -13.28 -12.99 0.01
CA GLU A 78 -13.73 -12.71 1.38
C GLU A 78 -12.90 -13.48 2.41
N GLN A 79 -12.67 -14.76 2.16
CA GLN A 79 -11.85 -15.60 3.05
C GLN A 79 -10.39 -15.13 3.09
N LEU A 80 -9.82 -14.78 1.94
CA LEU A 80 -8.46 -14.26 1.89
C LEU A 80 -8.36 -12.92 2.61
N ALA A 81 -9.28 -11.99 2.36
CA ALA A 81 -9.32 -10.69 3.02
C ALA A 81 -9.46 -10.84 4.54
N GLY A 82 -10.28 -11.78 5.00
CA GLY A 82 -10.41 -12.12 6.41
C GLY A 82 -9.11 -12.66 7.00
N ASN A 83 -8.45 -13.59 6.30
CA ASN A 83 -7.16 -14.15 6.73
C ASN A 83 -6.06 -13.08 6.78
N VAL A 84 -5.97 -12.22 5.77
CA VAL A 84 -4.99 -11.12 5.71
C VAL A 84 -5.22 -10.15 6.85
N CYS A 85 -6.47 -9.73 7.09
CA CYS A 85 -6.73 -8.84 8.22
C CYS A 85 -6.46 -9.54 9.56
N ALA A 86 -6.80 -10.81 9.75
CA ALA A 86 -6.48 -11.54 10.98
C ALA A 86 -4.97 -11.68 11.21
N GLN A 87 -4.19 -11.94 10.15
CA GLN A 87 -2.73 -12.00 10.21
C GLN A 87 -2.14 -10.64 10.59
N LEU A 88 -2.62 -9.56 9.99
CA LEU A 88 -2.10 -8.21 10.23
C LEU A 88 -2.60 -7.58 11.54
N GLU A 89 -3.74 -8.04 12.08
CA GLU A 89 -4.25 -7.66 13.40
C GLU A 89 -3.55 -8.42 14.53
N SER A 90 -2.90 -9.55 14.23
CA SER A 90 -2.16 -10.31 15.23
C SER A 90 -0.98 -9.48 15.73
N ARG A 91 -1.14 -8.91 16.93
CA ARG A 91 -0.10 -8.14 17.58
C ARG A 91 1.06 -9.07 17.95
N GLU A 92 2.27 -8.56 17.83
CA GLU A 92 3.42 -9.21 18.44
C GLU A 92 3.19 -9.42 19.93
N GLN A 93 3.83 -10.46 20.48
CA GLN A 93 3.73 -10.75 21.91
C GLN A 93 4.21 -9.55 22.73
N TYR A 94 3.52 -9.30 23.83
CA TYR A 94 3.86 -8.20 24.73
C TYR A 94 5.34 -8.30 25.18
N GLY A 95 6.12 -7.25 24.92
CA GLY A 95 7.54 -7.18 25.26
C GLY A 95 8.52 -7.50 24.13
N VAL A 96 8.04 -7.87 22.94
CA VAL A 96 8.86 -7.95 21.73
C VAL A 96 8.90 -6.57 21.06
N GLU A 97 10.09 -6.10 20.70
CA GLU A 97 10.22 -4.87 19.91
C GLU A 97 9.78 -5.17 18.46
N PRO A 98 8.79 -4.43 17.93
CA PRO A 98 8.33 -4.64 16.57
C PRO A 98 9.46 -4.45 15.58
N GLY A 99 9.55 -5.36 14.61
CA GLY A 99 10.46 -5.22 13.49
C GLY A 99 10.22 -3.90 12.78
N ARG A 100 11.20 -2.98 12.82
CA ARG A 100 11.09 -1.63 12.21
C ARG A 100 11.22 -1.62 10.69
N SER A 101 11.37 -2.78 10.08
CA SER A 101 11.74 -2.93 8.68
C SER A 101 10.50 -3.01 7.77
N PHE A 102 9.36 -3.47 8.33
CA PHE A 102 8.07 -3.55 7.65
C PHE A 102 6.91 -3.32 8.62
N VAL A 103 6.00 -2.42 8.25
CA VAL A 103 4.75 -2.18 8.97
C VAL A 103 3.59 -2.28 7.99
N ALA A 104 2.52 -2.95 8.40
CA ALA A 104 1.30 -3.05 7.61
C ALA A 104 0.07 -2.78 8.47
N ALA A 105 -0.94 -2.17 7.86
CA ALA A 105 -2.26 -1.96 8.45
C ALA A 105 -3.33 -2.46 7.48
N CYS A 106 -4.28 -3.25 7.97
CA CYS A 106 -5.43 -3.74 7.22
C CYS A 106 -6.67 -2.91 7.56
N SER A 107 -7.53 -2.66 6.56
CA SER A 107 -8.87 -2.11 6.75
C SER A 107 -9.85 -2.98 5.97
N ALA A 108 -10.76 -3.63 6.68
CA ALA A 108 -11.80 -4.46 6.08
C ALA A 108 -12.78 -3.60 5.25
N LEU A 109 -13.06 -4.03 4.01
CA LEU A 109 -14.08 -3.43 3.17
C LEU A 109 -15.36 -4.23 3.29
N ARG A 110 -16.43 -3.58 3.77
CA ARG A 110 -17.73 -4.20 3.99
C ARG A 110 -18.76 -3.64 3.01
N SER A 111 -19.64 -4.49 2.52
CA SER A 111 -20.82 -4.05 1.78
C SER A 111 -21.80 -3.33 2.70
N GLU A 112 -22.82 -2.68 2.13
CA GLU A 112 -23.92 -2.08 2.89
C GLU A 112 -24.65 -3.08 3.79
N GLN A 113 -24.62 -4.38 3.44
CA GLN A 113 -25.19 -5.47 4.23
C GLN A 113 -24.24 -5.97 5.34
N GLY A 114 -23.09 -5.31 5.54
CA GLY A 114 -22.08 -5.67 6.54
C GLY A 114 -21.17 -6.84 6.16
N LYS A 115 -21.39 -7.45 4.99
CA LYS A 115 -20.60 -8.59 4.49
C LYS A 115 -19.19 -8.12 4.11
N LEU A 116 -18.16 -8.86 4.53
CA LEU A 116 -16.78 -8.59 4.08
C LEU A 116 -16.72 -8.83 2.57
N THR A 117 -16.28 -7.83 1.81
CA THR A 117 -16.15 -7.87 0.34
C THR A 117 -14.71 -7.77 -0.13
N GLY A 118 -13.80 -7.46 0.79
CA GLY A 118 -12.41 -7.19 0.49
C GLY A 118 -11.68 -6.56 1.67
N CYS A 119 -10.47 -6.08 1.42
CA CYS A 119 -9.72 -5.28 2.36
C CYS A 119 -8.74 -4.34 1.63
N VAL A 120 -8.34 -3.28 2.33
CA VAL A 120 -7.24 -2.40 1.94
C VAL A 120 -6.09 -2.63 2.89
N VAL A 121 -4.92 -2.94 2.36
CA VAL A 121 -3.69 -3.07 3.14
C VAL A 121 -2.78 -1.89 2.79
N ARG A 122 -2.34 -1.16 3.80
CA ARG A 122 -1.34 -0.10 3.66
C ARG A 122 -0.04 -0.61 4.26
N ILE A 123 1.07 -0.43 3.54
CA ILE A 123 2.38 -0.89 3.98
C ILE A 123 3.38 0.27 4.02
N LEU A 124 4.33 0.15 4.93
CA LEU A 124 5.55 0.92 5.00
C LEU A 124 6.72 -0.06 5.12
N SER A 125 7.82 0.21 4.41
CA SER A 125 9.02 -0.62 4.51
C SER A 125 10.29 0.18 4.27
N THR A 126 11.38 -0.29 4.86
CA THR A 126 12.72 0.30 4.71
C THR A 126 13.35 -0.03 3.35
N SER A 127 12.85 -1.06 2.65
CA SER A 127 13.34 -1.39 1.31
C SER A 127 12.25 -1.97 0.42
N SER A 128 12.39 -1.80 -0.90
CA SER A 128 11.47 -2.41 -1.84
C SER A 128 11.57 -3.94 -1.81
N GLN A 129 12.77 -4.47 -1.64
CA GLN A 129 13.00 -5.92 -1.56
C GLN A 129 12.17 -6.55 -0.46
N GLU A 130 12.27 -6.01 0.75
CA GLU A 130 11.52 -6.49 1.90
C GLU A 130 10.00 -6.34 1.71
N ALA A 131 9.56 -5.18 1.20
CA ALA A 131 8.15 -4.97 0.88
C ALA A 131 7.64 -6.08 -0.05
N TYR A 132 8.33 -6.32 -1.17
CA TYR A 132 7.90 -7.34 -2.13
C TYR A 132 7.91 -8.75 -1.55
N SER A 133 8.92 -9.13 -0.75
CA SER A 133 8.94 -10.45 -0.08
C SER A 133 7.74 -10.63 0.85
N LYS A 134 7.39 -9.61 1.65
CA LYS A 134 6.20 -9.67 2.53
C LYS A 134 4.89 -9.67 1.77
N LEU A 135 4.81 -8.96 0.65
CA LEU A 135 3.63 -9.00 -0.20
C LEU A 135 3.46 -10.35 -0.90
N GLU A 136 4.56 -10.99 -1.28
CA GLU A 136 4.53 -12.32 -1.84
C GLU A 136 3.97 -13.35 -0.84
N GLU A 137 4.43 -13.31 0.42
CA GLU A 137 3.90 -14.14 1.52
C GLU A 137 2.39 -13.93 1.71
N LEU A 138 1.94 -12.67 1.77
CA LEU A 138 0.53 -12.32 2.01
C LEU A 138 -0.39 -12.71 0.84
N LEU A 139 0.09 -12.58 -0.40
CA LEU A 139 -0.71 -12.76 -1.61
C LEU A 139 -0.55 -14.15 -2.23
N GLN A 140 0.30 -15.01 -1.68
CA GLN A 140 0.52 -16.38 -2.15
C GLN A 140 -0.78 -17.15 -2.45
N PRO A 141 -1.85 -17.06 -1.63
CA PRO A 141 -3.10 -17.78 -1.92
C PRO A 141 -3.80 -17.33 -3.21
N LEU A 142 -3.48 -16.15 -3.75
CA LEU A 142 -4.05 -15.66 -5.01
C LEU A 142 -3.36 -16.20 -6.24
N PHE A 143 -2.09 -16.61 -6.14
CA PHE A 143 -1.27 -16.92 -7.31
C PHE A 143 -1.88 -18.00 -8.22
N PRO A 144 -2.49 -19.09 -7.68
CA PRO A 144 -3.18 -20.07 -8.51
C PRO A 144 -4.37 -19.49 -9.27
N VAL A 145 -5.06 -18.49 -8.71
CA VAL A 145 -6.26 -17.87 -9.28
C VAL A 145 -5.92 -16.88 -10.39
N ILE A 146 -4.82 -16.14 -10.23
CA ILE A 146 -4.38 -15.13 -11.21
C ILE A 146 -3.42 -15.69 -12.27
N GLY A 147 -3.14 -17.00 -12.23
CA GLY A 147 -2.33 -17.69 -13.24
C GLY A 147 -0.82 -17.69 -12.98
N GLY A 148 -0.37 -17.39 -11.76
CA GLY A 148 1.03 -17.44 -11.36
C GLY A 148 1.42 -16.39 -10.33
N ASN A 149 2.71 -16.36 -9.98
CA ASN A 149 3.28 -15.38 -9.08
C ASN A 149 3.66 -14.09 -9.85
N PRO A 150 3.01 -12.94 -9.58
CA PRO A 150 3.29 -11.69 -10.28
C PRO A 150 4.65 -11.06 -9.89
N PHE A 151 5.29 -11.55 -8.83
CA PHE A 151 6.60 -11.08 -8.36
C PHE A 151 7.77 -11.87 -8.96
N SER A 152 7.51 -12.98 -9.64
CA SER A 152 8.52 -13.88 -10.21
C SER A 152 9.47 -13.25 -11.25
N LEU A 153 9.11 -12.11 -11.84
CA LEU A 153 9.93 -11.40 -12.83
C LEU A 153 10.58 -10.12 -12.29
N LYS A 154 10.34 -9.77 -11.02
CA LYS A 154 10.88 -8.54 -10.42
C LYS A 154 12.24 -8.74 -9.76
N TYR A 155 12.73 -9.98 -9.69
CA TYR A 155 13.99 -10.39 -9.09
C TYR A 155 14.68 -11.45 -9.93
#